data_AF-A0A455U4A2-F1
#
_entry.id   AF-A0A455U4A2-F1
#
_cell.length_a   1.000
_cell.length_b   1.000
_cell.length_c   1.000
_cell.angle_alpha   90.00
_cell.angle_beta   90.00
_cell.angle_gamma   90.00
#
_symmetry.space_group_name_H-M   'P 1'
#
loop_
_entity.id
_entity.type
_entity.pdbx_description
1 polymer ?
#
loop_
_entity_poly.entity_id
_entity_poly.type
_entity_poly.pdbx_seq_one_letter_code
_entity_poly.pdbx_strand_id
1 'polypeptide(L)' 'MNVDAFIQRFGAGLEVMAEMPLPQARRAYDKLCRTFTPPDPDGMRVEDSEIESVSVRRFIPQPSTPGAILFIHGEAL' A
#
# COMPACT_ATOMS: atom_id res chain seq x y z
N MET A 1 -14.09 3.82 9.44
CA MET A 1 -15.03 3.35 8.40
C MET A 1 -15.37 1.91 8.74
N ASN A 2 -16.62 1.47 8.59
CA ASN A 2 -16.95 0.04 8.74
C ASN A 2 -16.63 -0.71 7.44
N VAL A 3 -16.69 -2.05 7.50
CA VAL A 3 -16.31 -2.90 6.35
C VAL A 3 -17.23 -2.66 5.14
N ASP A 4 -18.54 -2.48 5.35
CA ASP A 4 -19.49 -2.27 4.25
C ASP A 4 -19.22 -0.96 3.49
N ALA A 5 -18.95 0.12 4.22
CA ALA A 5 -18.61 1.41 3.61
C ALA A 5 -17.26 1.34 2.86
N PHE A 6 -16.31 0.53 3.33
CA PHE A 6 -15.08 0.25 2.60
C PHE A 6 -15.37 -0.49 1.29
N ILE A 7 -16.13 -1.58 1.34
CA ILE A 7 -16.48 -2.39 0.16
C ILE A 7 -17.16 -1.52 -0.90
N GLN A 8 -18.16 -0.73 -0.51
CA GLN A 8 -18.89 0.14 -1.43
C GLN A 8 -17.99 1.21 -2.06
N ARG A 9 -17.21 1.93 -1.24
CA ARG A 9 -16.35 3.02 -1.72
C ARG A 9 -15.20 2.51 -2.58
N PHE A 10 -14.59 1.39 -2.18
CA PHE A 10 -13.50 0.79 -2.94
C PHE A 10 -14.02 0.25 -4.28
N GLY A 11 -15.14 -0.50 -4.27
CA GLY A 11 -15.78 -1.04 -5.46
C GLY A 11 -16.16 0.03 -6.48
N ALA A 12 -16.80 1.12 -6.05
CA ALA A 12 -17.12 2.25 -6.94
C ALA A 12 -15.86 2.88 -7.58
N GLY A 13 -14.74 2.92 -6.84
CA GLY A 13 -13.46 3.35 -7.39
C GLY A 13 -12.93 2.41 -8.46
N LEU A 14 -13.06 1.09 -8.28
CA LEU A 14 -12.65 0.10 -9.27
C LEU A 14 -13.47 0.17 -10.56
N GLU A 15 -14.79 0.36 -10.46
CA GLU A 15 -15.67 0.51 -11.64
C GLU A 15 -15.25 1.70 -12.51
N VAL A 16 -14.87 2.83 -11.90
CA VAL A 16 -14.37 4.00 -12.62
C VAL A 16 -13.05 3.71 -13.35
N MET A 17 -12.20 2.85 -12.78
CA MET A 17 -10.89 2.50 -13.36
C MET A 17 -10.97 1.45 -14.46
N ALA A 18 -12.04 0.66 -14.55
CA ALA A 18 -12.18 -0.44 -15.50
C ALA A 18 -12.02 -0.01 -16.97
N GLU A 19 -12.44 1.22 -17.29
CA GLU A 19 -12.37 1.79 -18.65
C GLU A 19 -11.11 2.65 -18.88
N MET A 20 -10.21 2.76 -17.88
CA MET A 20 -9.00 3.57 -18.00
C MET A 20 -7.86 2.81 -18.69
N PRO A 21 -7.01 3.49 -19.48
CA PRO A 21 -5.73 2.93 -19.89
C PRO A 21 -4.91 2.46 -18.70
N LEU A 22 -4.26 1.30 -18.82
CA LEU A 22 -3.56 0.64 -17.71
C LEU A 22 -2.62 1.55 -16.90
N PRO A 23 -1.78 2.42 -17.50
CA PRO A 23 -0.93 3.34 -16.73
C PRO A 23 -1.73 4.36 -15.89
N GLN A 24 -2.91 4.75 -16.36
CA GLN A 24 -3.80 5.65 -15.62
C GLN A 24 -4.54 4.89 -14.52
N ALA A 25 -5.02 3.68 -14.80
CA ALA A 25 -5.63 2.79 -13.81
C ALA A 25 -4.65 2.53 -12.64
N ARG A 26 -3.37 2.27 -12.92
CA ARG A 26 -2.30 2.11 -11.90
C ARG A 26 -2.21 3.30 -10.96
N ARG A 27 -2.06 4.50 -11.50
CA ARG A 27 -1.98 5.72 -10.68
C ARG A 27 -3.27 5.98 -9.89
N ALA A 28 -4.42 5.68 -10.47
CA ALA A 28 -5.71 5.85 -9.81
C ALA A 28 -5.90 4.83 -8.67
N TYR A 29 -5.50 3.59 -8.87
CA TYR A 29 -5.53 2.51 -7.88
C TYR A 29 -4.64 2.85 -6.68
N ASP A 30 -3.39 3.25 -6.92
CA ASP A 30 -2.47 3.67 -5.86
C ASP A 30 -3.05 4.81 -5.02
N LYS A 31 -3.67 5.78 -5.68
CA LYS A 31 -4.32 6.90 -5.01
C LYS A 31 -5.52 6.44 -4.17
N LEU A 32 -6.35 5.53 -4.70
CA LEU A 32 -7.50 4.98 -3.97
C LEU A 32 -7.05 4.22 -2.72
N CYS A 33 -6.08 3.30 -2.86
CA CYS A 33 -5.51 2.53 -1.77
C CYS A 33 -4.97 3.43 -0.65
N ARG A 34 -4.23 4.49 -1.00
CA ARG A 34 -3.71 5.47 -0.02
C ARG A 34 -4.79 6.17 0.81
N THR A 35 -6.03 6.27 0.31
CA THR A 35 -7.13 6.86 1.11
C THR A 35 -7.61 5.95 2.25
N PHE A 36 -7.25 4.66 2.20
CA PHE A 36 -7.59 3.67 3.22
C PHE A 36 -6.39 3.23 4.05
N THR A 37 -5.17 3.62 3.67
CA THR A 37 -3.96 3.30 4.42
C THR A 37 -4.02 3.96 5.80
N PRO A 38 -4.02 3.19 6.90
CA PRO A 38 -3.91 3.76 8.24
C PRO A 38 -2.53 4.41 8.42
N PRO A 39 -2.37 5.34 9.37
CA PRO A 39 -1.05 5.80 9.77
C PRO A 39 -0.18 4.62 10.26
N ASP A 40 1.13 4.77 10.14
CA ASP A 40 2.06 3.80 10.73
C ASP A 40 1.83 3.70 12.25
N PRO A 41 2.00 2.50 12.86
CA PRO A 41 1.84 2.34 14.30
C PRO A 41 2.78 3.25 15.11
N ASP A 42 2.36 3.66 16.31
CA ASP A 42 3.18 4.46 17.20
C ASP A 42 4.54 3.79 17.48
N GLY A 43 5.62 4.57 17.39
CA GLY A 43 6.99 4.07 17.57
C GLY A 43 7.54 3.27 16.38
N MET A 44 6.77 3.08 15.30
CA MET A 44 7.27 2.50 14.05
C MET A 44 8.26 3.46 13.39
N ARG A 45 9.46 2.97 13.08
CA ARG A 45 10.42 3.69 12.26
C ARG A 45 10.33 3.18 10.83
N VAL A 46 10.12 4.09 9.89
CA VAL A 46 10.07 3.79 8.45
C VAL A 46 11.34 4.32 7.80
N GLU A 47 12.03 3.46 7.05
CA GLU A 47 13.24 3.82 6.32
C GLU A 47 13.13 3.41 4.85
N ASP A 48 13.39 4.35 3.95
CA ASP A 48 13.57 4.06 2.53
C ASP A 48 15.07 3.85 2.26
N SER A 49 15.40 2.78 1.53
CA SER A 49 16.77 2.44 1.14
C SER A 49 16.76 1.70 -0.21
N GLU A 50 17.94 1.35 -0.72
CA GLU A 50 18.08 0.51 -1.92
C GLU A 50 18.88 -0.75 -1.60
N ILE A 51 18.49 -1.87 -2.20
CA ILE A 51 19.21 -3.14 -2.17
C ILE A 51 19.43 -3.54 -3.63
N GLU A 52 20.68 -3.59 -4.09
CA GLU A 52 21.00 -3.95 -5.49
C GLU A 52 20.19 -3.13 -6.52
N SER A 53 20.07 -1.82 -6.31
CA SER A 53 19.25 -0.88 -7.11
C SER A 53 17.73 -1.09 -7.04
N VAL A 54 17.24 -1.96 -6.17
CA VAL A 54 15.81 -2.12 -5.88
C VAL A 54 15.45 -1.24 -4.69
N SER A 55 14.56 -0.27 -4.90
CA SER A 55 14.02 0.54 -3.81
C SER A 55 13.24 -0.33 -2.84
N VAL A 56 13.58 -0.25 -1.56
CA VAL A 56 12.92 -0.99 -0.47
C VAL A 56 12.50 -0.02 0.62
N ARG A 57 11.34 -0.30 1.22
CA ARG A 57 10.87 0.38 2.43
C ARG A 57 10.88 -0.60 3.59
N ARG A 58 11.59 -0.26 4.66
CA ARG A 58 11.67 -1.06 5.89
C ARG A 58 10.80 -0.44 6.96
N PHE A 59 9.93 -1.26 7.55
CA PHE A 59 9.11 -0.92 8.71
C PHE A 59 9.72 -1.61 9.93
N ILE A 60 10.18 -0.82 10.90
CA ILE A 60 10.98 -1.30 12.03
C ILE A 60 10.22 -0.96 13.33
N PRO A 61 9.55 -1.94 13.96
CA PRO A 61 8.82 -1.71 15.20
C PRO A 61 9.78 -1.47 16.37
N GLN A 62 9.30 -0.81 17.43
CA GLN A 62 10.04 -0.65 18.68
C GLN A 62 9.22 -1.18 19.86
N PRO A 63 9.74 -2.17 20.64
CA PRO A 63 11.03 -2.86 20.46
C PRO A 63 11.01 -3.80 19.24
N SER A 64 12.18 -4.00 18.61
CA SER A 64 12.36 -4.95 17.51
C SER A 64 13.07 -6.23 17.98
N THR A 65 12.58 -7.38 17.54
CA THR A 65 13.27 -8.67 17.67
C THR A 65 14.24 -8.87 16.49
N PRO A 66 15.42 -9.48 16.67
CA PRO A 66 16.32 -9.78 15.55
C PRO A 66 15.65 -10.65 14.48
N GLY A 67 15.80 -10.26 13.21
CA GLY A 67 15.21 -10.96 12.06
C GLY A 67 14.67 -9.96 11.02
N ALA A 68 14.37 -10.45 9.82
CA ALA A 68 13.76 -9.65 8.76
C ALA A 68 12.70 -10.46 8.01
N ILE A 69 11.60 -9.80 7.66
CA ILE A 69 10.56 -10.34 6.79
C ILE A 69 10.65 -9.59 5.47
N LEU A 70 10.88 -10.33 4.37
CA LEU A 70 10.75 -9.78 3.03
C LEU A 70 9.28 -9.86 2.63
N PHE A 71 8.64 -8.70 2.51
CA PHE A 71 7.30 -8.58 1.95
C PHE A 71 7.40 -8.04 0.52
N ILE A 72 6.86 -8.80 -0.43
CA ILE A 72 6.69 -8.36 -1.81
C ILE A 72 5.20 -8.05 -1.95
N HIS A 73 4.87 -6.80 -2.25
CA HIS A 73 3.47 -6.45 -2.43
C HIS A 73 2.93 -7.18 -3.66
N GLY A 74 1.70 -7.67 -3.55
CA GLY A 74 0.98 -8.12 -4.74
C GLY A 74 0.63 -6.91 -5.59
N GLU A 75 0.73 -7.07 -6.90
CA GLU A 75 0.06 -6.16 -7.81
C GLU A 75 -0.60 -6.96 -8.93
N ALA A 76 -1.90 -6.75 -9.05
CA ALA A 76 -2.67 -7.10 -10.22
C ALA A 76 -3.39 -5.83 -10.64
N LEU A 77 -2.95 -5.26 -11.75
CA LEU A 77 -3.77 -4.44 -12.64
C LEU A 77 -3.65 -5.04 -14.03
#